data_AF-A0AAD3DQ89-F1
#
_entry.id   AF-A0AAD3DQ89-F1
#
_cell.length_a   1.000
_cell.length_b   1.000
_cell.length_c   1.000
_cell.angle_alpha   90.00
_cell.angle_beta   90.00
_cell.angle_gamma   90.00
#
_symmetry.space_group_name_H-M   'P 1'
#
loop_
_entity.id
_entity.type
_entity.pdbx_description
1 polymer ?
#
loop_
_entity_poly.entity_id
_entity_poly.type
_entity_poly.pdbx_seq_one_letter_code
_entity_poly.pdbx_strand_id
1 'polypeptide(L)'
;GDGDCGTTLAGAASALLRQLGQEGQEGGGLALHCPAAAVQQVARCVRSAVGGSSGALYDILLTGAARRLKAGPLYDTTPQDWADALSAGLAAVQKYGRADRGCRTMLDALLPARDALVASLQAGADAATAAAAAAAAAEAGAAATRGMAAAAGRSSYVPAAVLSEVE
;
A
#
# COMPACT_ATOMS: atom_id res chain seq x y z
N GLY A 1 17.97 -7.70 -5.09
CA GLY A 1 17.55 -6.44 -5.74
C GLY A 1 18.76 -5.54 -5.88
N ASP A 2 18.56 -4.23 -5.92
CA ASP A 2 19.58 -3.18 -6.08
C ASP A 2 19.82 -2.35 -4.81
N GLY A 3 19.16 -2.69 -3.70
CA GLY A 3 19.46 -2.14 -2.37
C GLY A 3 18.90 -0.74 -2.10
N ASP A 4 18.00 -0.23 -2.94
CA ASP A 4 17.46 1.13 -2.85
C ASP A 4 16.04 1.21 -2.26
N CYS A 5 15.37 0.08 -2.04
CA CYS A 5 13.96 0.06 -1.64
C CYS A 5 13.72 0.83 -0.33
N GLY A 6 14.58 0.63 0.68
CA GLY A 6 14.46 1.30 1.97
C GLY A 6 14.64 2.81 1.90
N THR A 7 15.70 3.28 1.20
CA THR A 7 15.97 4.71 1.01
C THR A 7 14.86 5.37 0.19
N THR A 8 14.36 4.67 -0.81
CA THR A 8 13.24 5.07 -1.64
C THR A 8 11.96 5.30 -0.81
N LEU A 9 11.53 4.31 -0.02
CA LEU A 9 10.35 4.42 0.81
C LEU A 9 10.49 5.47 1.91
N ALA A 10 11.69 5.60 2.50
CA ALA A 10 11.99 6.65 3.48
C ALA A 10 11.86 8.06 2.86
N GLY A 11 12.28 8.23 1.60
CA GLY A 11 12.09 9.47 0.84
C GLY A 11 10.62 9.84 0.66
N ALA A 12 9.79 8.87 0.28
CA ALA A 12 8.34 9.04 0.17
C ALA A 12 7.70 9.44 1.51
N ALA A 13 8.02 8.72 2.58
CA ALA A 13 7.50 9.01 3.91
C ALA A 13 7.89 10.42 4.39
N SER A 14 9.15 10.81 4.18
CA SER A 14 9.64 12.16 4.52
C SER A 14 8.93 13.26 3.73
N ALA A 15 8.63 13.02 2.44
CA ALA A 15 7.88 13.96 1.62
C ALA A 15 6.42 14.11 2.09
N LEU A 16 5.77 13.01 2.45
CA LEU A 16 4.42 13.02 3.01
C LEU A 16 4.36 13.76 4.34
N LEU A 17 5.32 13.53 5.25
CA LEU A 17 5.39 14.24 6.53
C LEU A 17 5.57 15.75 6.35
N ARG A 18 6.38 16.18 5.38
CA ARG A 18 6.50 17.61 5.04
C ARG A 18 5.18 18.19 4.55
N GLN A 19 4.44 17.45 3.72
CA GLN A 19 3.15 17.89 3.20
C GLN A 19 2.07 17.96 4.28
N LEU A 20 2.06 17.03 5.24
CA LEU A 20 1.21 17.09 6.43
C LEU A 20 1.52 18.33 7.28
N GLY A 21 2.81 18.69 7.43
CA GLY A 21 3.22 19.90 8.15
C GLY A 21 2.82 21.23 7.51
N GLN A 22 2.20 21.22 6.33
CA GLN A 22 1.73 22.41 5.59
C GLN A 22 0.22 22.65 5.74
N GLU A 23 -0.43 22.03 6.71
CA GLU A 23 -1.84 22.29 7.03
C GLU A 23 -2.11 23.79 7.25
N GLY A 24 -3.16 24.31 6.61
CA GLY A 24 -3.53 25.74 6.67
C GLY A 24 -2.81 26.66 5.68
N GLN A 25 -1.82 26.17 4.92
CA GLN A 25 -1.23 26.92 3.81
C GLN A 25 -2.06 26.71 2.53
N GLU A 26 -2.35 27.79 1.79
CA GLU A 26 -3.04 27.70 0.50
C GLU A 26 -2.30 26.75 -0.45
N GLY A 27 -2.96 25.65 -0.84
CA GLY A 27 -2.45 24.68 -1.80
C GLY A 27 -1.37 23.71 -1.29
N GLY A 28 -0.97 23.76 -0.01
CA GLY A 28 0.13 22.95 0.54
C GLY A 28 -0.31 21.62 1.18
N GLY A 29 -1.31 21.65 2.06
CA GLY A 29 -1.68 20.52 2.90
C GLY A 29 -2.44 19.36 2.22
N LEU A 30 -2.50 18.22 2.90
CA LEU A 30 -3.40 17.12 2.55
C LEU A 30 -4.86 17.51 2.90
N ALA A 31 -5.79 17.22 2.00
CA ALA A 31 -7.21 17.49 2.16
C ALA A 31 -7.86 16.42 3.08
N LEU A 32 -7.48 16.38 4.35
CA LEU A 32 -7.91 15.34 5.31
C LEU A 32 -9.43 15.29 5.51
N HIS A 33 -10.15 16.37 5.21
CA HIS A 33 -11.61 16.44 5.21
C HIS A 33 -12.28 15.72 4.02
N CYS A 34 -11.50 15.29 3.03
CA CYS A 34 -11.98 14.59 1.83
C CYS A 34 -11.08 13.38 1.57
N PRO A 35 -11.43 12.18 2.07
CA PRO A 35 -10.59 10.99 1.99
C PRO A 35 -10.08 10.65 0.59
N ALA A 36 -10.96 10.75 -0.42
CA ALA A 36 -10.57 10.52 -1.81
C ALA A 36 -9.50 11.51 -2.30
N ALA A 37 -9.63 12.79 -1.96
CA ALA A 37 -8.65 13.82 -2.33
C ALA A 37 -7.33 13.64 -1.57
N ALA A 38 -7.40 13.34 -0.26
CA ALA A 38 -6.24 13.04 0.55
C ALA A 38 -5.43 11.86 -0.02
N VAL A 39 -6.07 10.72 -0.27
CA VAL A 39 -5.39 9.54 -0.84
C VAL A 39 -4.81 9.84 -2.23
N GLN A 40 -5.51 10.62 -3.05
CA GLN A 40 -4.98 11.03 -4.36
C GLN A 40 -3.77 11.97 -4.24
N GLN A 41 -3.75 12.86 -3.24
CA GLN A 41 -2.58 13.70 -2.94
C GLN A 41 -1.40 12.87 -2.45
N VAL A 42 -1.65 11.88 -1.58
CA VAL A 42 -0.63 10.91 -1.13
C VAL A 42 -0.05 10.17 -2.33
N ALA A 43 -0.89 9.69 -3.26
CA ALA A 43 -0.45 9.03 -4.50
C ALA A 43 0.51 9.91 -5.31
N ARG A 44 0.15 11.19 -5.51
CA ARG A 44 1.00 12.16 -6.23
C ARG A 44 2.32 12.41 -5.51
N CYS A 45 2.30 12.55 -4.19
CA CYS A 45 3.49 12.77 -3.38
C CYS A 45 4.45 11.58 -3.48
N VAL A 46 3.94 10.35 -3.35
CA VAL A 46 4.74 9.13 -3.52
C VAL A 46 5.31 9.06 -4.93
N ARG A 47 4.50 9.31 -5.96
CA ARG A 47 4.96 9.34 -7.36
C ARG A 47 6.11 10.34 -7.59
N SER A 48 6.05 11.52 -6.97
CA SER A 48 7.08 12.54 -7.15
C SER A 48 8.34 12.30 -6.31
N ALA A 49 8.18 11.68 -5.13
CA ALA A 49 9.28 11.44 -4.20
C ALA A 49 10.05 10.16 -4.51
N VAL A 50 9.44 9.22 -5.23
CA VAL A 50 9.98 7.88 -5.48
C VAL A 50 10.13 7.61 -6.97
N GLY A 51 11.34 7.24 -7.38
CA GLY A 51 11.60 6.66 -8.71
C GLY A 51 11.41 5.15 -8.76
N GLY A 52 11.56 4.58 -9.95
CA GLY A 52 11.57 3.12 -10.15
C GLY A 52 10.21 2.44 -10.04
N SER A 53 10.24 1.10 -9.99
CA SER A 53 9.02 0.27 -10.02
C SER A 53 8.17 0.44 -8.76
N SER A 54 8.78 0.60 -7.58
CA SER A 54 8.06 0.73 -6.32
C SER A 54 7.17 1.97 -6.30
N GLY A 55 7.68 3.12 -6.77
CA GLY A 55 6.88 4.36 -6.85
C GLY A 55 5.67 4.21 -7.75
N ALA A 56 5.85 3.59 -8.92
CA ALA A 56 4.74 3.30 -9.82
C ALA A 56 3.70 2.37 -9.18
N LEU A 57 4.13 1.32 -8.47
CA LEU A 57 3.20 0.37 -7.83
C LEU A 57 2.42 0.99 -6.67
N TYR A 58 3.08 1.79 -5.81
CA TYR A 58 2.37 2.51 -4.74
C TYR A 58 1.44 3.59 -5.29
N ASP A 59 1.83 4.29 -6.35
CA ASP A 59 0.94 5.24 -7.02
C ASP A 59 -0.28 4.56 -7.65
N ILE A 60 -0.11 3.39 -8.27
CA ILE A 60 -1.22 2.57 -8.80
C ILE A 60 -2.16 2.14 -7.67
N LEU A 61 -1.59 1.63 -6.57
CA LEU A 61 -2.34 1.22 -5.37
C LEU A 61 -3.20 2.38 -4.84
N LEU A 62 -2.57 3.52 -4.57
CA LEU A 62 -3.22 4.68 -3.96
C LEU A 62 -4.21 5.34 -4.92
N THR A 63 -3.89 5.44 -6.21
CA THR A 63 -4.84 5.97 -7.22
C THR A 63 -6.06 5.05 -7.38
N GLY A 64 -5.87 3.74 -7.34
CA GLY A 64 -6.98 2.77 -7.35
C GLY A 64 -7.89 2.93 -6.13
N ALA A 65 -7.30 3.08 -4.94
CA ALA A 65 -8.03 3.34 -3.70
C ALA A 65 -8.78 4.67 -3.73
N ALA A 66 -8.12 5.76 -4.14
CA ALA A 66 -8.73 7.09 -4.25
C ALA A 66 -9.92 7.11 -5.21
N ARG A 67 -9.83 6.39 -6.34
CA ARG A 67 -10.95 6.23 -7.28
C ARG A 67 -12.15 5.53 -6.66
N ARG A 68 -11.91 4.47 -5.87
CA ARG A 68 -12.99 3.77 -5.15
C ARG A 68 -13.65 4.67 -4.12
N LEU A 69 -12.85 5.39 -3.32
CA LEU A 69 -13.38 6.35 -2.34
C LEU A 69 -14.19 7.46 -3.01
N LYS A 70 -13.71 7.98 -4.15
CA LYS A 70 -14.42 9.03 -4.91
C LYS A 70 -15.79 8.58 -5.44
N ALA A 71 -15.96 7.28 -5.67
CA ALA A 71 -17.24 6.72 -6.12
C ALA A 71 -18.25 6.53 -4.96
N GLY A 72 -17.79 6.60 -3.70
CA GLY A 72 -18.61 6.52 -2.51
C GLY A 72 -18.95 7.89 -1.90
N PRO A 73 -19.42 7.92 -0.64
CA PRO A 73 -19.69 9.17 0.08
C PRO A 73 -18.43 10.03 0.24
N LEU A 74 -18.56 11.33 -0.03
CA LEU A 74 -17.41 12.26 -0.02
C LEU A 74 -16.87 12.58 1.38
N TYR A 75 -17.73 12.53 2.41
CA TYR A 75 -17.41 13.03 3.75
C TYR A 75 -17.68 11.99 4.87
N ASP A 76 -18.51 10.98 4.62
CA ASP A 76 -18.93 9.96 5.59
C ASP A 76 -18.37 8.58 5.23
N THR A 77 -17.05 8.52 4.98
CA THR A 77 -16.37 7.29 4.61
C THR A 77 -16.35 6.31 5.80
N THR A 78 -16.92 5.13 5.61
CA THR A 78 -16.98 4.07 6.62
C THR A 78 -15.71 3.22 6.62
N PRO A 79 -15.45 2.43 7.68
CA PRO A 79 -14.37 1.44 7.65
C PRO A 79 -14.49 0.44 6.49
N GLN A 80 -15.73 0.10 6.10
CA GLN A 80 -16.00 -0.76 4.96
C GLN A 80 -15.53 -0.11 3.65
N ASP A 81 -15.78 1.19 3.45
CA ASP A 81 -15.32 1.93 2.27
C ASP A 81 -13.79 1.93 2.15
N TRP A 82 -13.06 1.98 3.28
CA TRP A 82 -11.60 1.86 3.31
C TRP A 82 -11.11 0.46 2.91
N ALA A 83 -11.76 -0.60 3.41
CA ALA A 83 -11.43 -1.98 3.02
C ALA A 83 -11.68 -2.22 1.52
N ASP A 84 -12.76 -1.62 1.03
CA ASP A 84 -13.15 -1.60 -0.36
C ASP A 84 -12.18 -0.83 -1.26
N ALA A 85 -11.67 0.29 -0.77
CA ALA A 85 -10.64 1.09 -1.44
C ALA A 85 -9.30 0.34 -1.51
N LEU A 86 -8.87 -0.28 -0.42
CA LEU A 86 -7.68 -1.12 -0.38
C LEU A 86 -7.81 -2.28 -1.38
N SER A 87 -8.97 -2.95 -1.43
CA SER A 87 -9.25 -4.02 -2.38
C SER A 87 -9.14 -3.55 -3.83
N ALA A 88 -9.69 -2.38 -4.17
CA ALA A 88 -9.61 -1.80 -5.50
C ALA A 88 -8.17 -1.44 -5.89
N GLY A 89 -7.41 -0.87 -4.95
CA GLY A 89 -6.00 -0.55 -5.14
C GLY A 89 -5.15 -1.81 -5.41
N LEU A 90 -5.33 -2.86 -4.61
CA LEU A 90 -4.58 -4.11 -4.76
C LEU A 90 -4.92 -4.83 -6.07
N ALA A 91 -6.19 -4.83 -6.49
CA ALA A 91 -6.59 -5.35 -7.79
C ALA A 91 -5.91 -4.59 -8.94
N ALA A 92 -5.73 -3.26 -8.80
CA ALA A 92 -4.98 -2.47 -9.77
C ALA A 92 -3.49 -2.86 -9.79
N VAL A 93 -2.86 -3.05 -8.63
CA VAL A 93 -1.47 -3.51 -8.53
C VAL A 93 -1.29 -4.87 -9.18
N GLN A 94 -2.16 -5.85 -8.91
CA GLN A 94 -2.10 -7.17 -9.55
C GLN A 94 -2.23 -7.04 -11.08
N LYS A 95 -3.20 -6.26 -11.57
CA LYS A 95 -3.45 -6.04 -13.00
C LYS A 95 -2.26 -5.42 -13.73
N TYR A 96 -1.71 -4.33 -13.19
CA TYR A 96 -0.68 -3.54 -13.88
C TYR A 96 0.74 -4.00 -13.55
N GLY A 97 0.96 -4.52 -12.34
CA GLY A 97 2.23 -5.08 -11.89
C GLY A 97 2.48 -6.52 -12.34
N ARG A 98 1.44 -7.23 -12.83
CA ARG A 98 1.52 -8.62 -13.31
C ARG A 98 2.13 -9.57 -12.27
N ALA A 99 1.81 -9.33 -11.00
CA ALA A 99 2.23 -10.13 -9.87
C ALA A 99 0.99 -10.54 -9.07
N ASP A 100 1.11 -11.66 -8.35
CA ASP A 100 0.06 -12.19 -7.49
C ASP A 100 0.67 -12.73 -6.19
N ARG A 101 -0.16 -13.36 -5.35
CA ARG A 101 0.30 -14.12 -4.18
C ARG A 101 1.36 -15.15 -4.56
N GLY A 102 2.35 -15.30 -3.70
CA GLY A 102 3.49 -16.20 -3.87
C GLY A 102 4.59 -15.64 -4.78
N CYS A 103 4.43 -14.45 -5.37
CA CYS A 103 5.46 -13.88 -6.25
C CYS A 103 6.64 -13.23 -5.51
N ARG A 104 6.61 -13.23 -4.16
CA ARG A 104 7.59 -12.57 -3.27
C ARG A 104 7.64 -11.05 -3.52
N THR A 105 6.49 -10.41 -3.42
CA THR A 105 6.30 -8.96 -3.63
C THR A 105 5.53 -8.32 -2.47
N MET A 106 5.29 -7.00 -2.53
CA MET A 106 4.43 -6.30 -1.56
C MET A 106 3.02 -6.90 -1.45
N LEU A 107 2.54 -7.61 -2.48
CA LEU A 107 1.24 -8.25 -2.48
C LEU A 107 1.15 -9.38 -1.44
N ASP A 108 2.25 -10.04 -1.12
CA ASP A 108 2.29 -11.11 -0.13
C ASP A 108 2.08 -10.62 1.30
N ALA A 109 2.29 -9.33 1.56
CA ALA A 109 1.92 -8.68 2.81
C ALA A 109 0.52 -8.03 2.72
N LEU A 110 0.25 -7.30 1.65
CA LEU A 110 -0.95 -6.47 1.56
C LEU A 110 -2.24 -7.25 1.27
N LEU A 111 -2.16 -8.38 0.56
CA LEU A 111 -3.33 -9.20 0.30
C LEU A 111 -3.83 -9.90 1.58
N PRO A 112 -2.97 -10.53 2.43
CA PRO A 112 -3.38 -10.97 3.76
C PRO A 112 -3.92 -9.84 4.65
N ALA A 113 -3.30 -8.66 4.61
CA ALA A 113 -3.78 -7.50 5.37
C ALA A 113 -5.21 -7.12 4.97
N ARG A 114 -5.50 -7.06 3.66
CA ARG A 114 -6.84 -6.82 3.14
C ARG A 114 -7.82 -7.88 3.59
N ASP A 115 -7.47 -9.16 3.48
CA ASP A 115 -8.36 -10.25 3.87
C ASP A 115 -8.73 -10.16 5.37
N ALA A 116 -7.74 -9.92 6.24
CA ALA A 116 -7.94 -9.78 7.67
C ALA A 116 -8.78 -8.54 8.02
N LEU A 117 -8.55 -7.41 7.34
CA LEU A 117 -9.36 -6.20 7.48
C LEU A 117 -10.83 -6.49 7.17
N VAL A 118 -11.11 -7.09 6.01
CA VAL A 118 -12.48 -7.40 5.56
C VAL A 118 -13.15 -8.39 6.51
N ALA A 119 -12.47 -9.48 6.88
CA ALA A 119 -13.01 -10.48 7.78
C ALA A 119 -13.33 -9.91 9.17
N SER A 120 -12.46 -9.06 9.71
CA SER A 120 -12.66 -8.43 11.02
C SER A 120 -13.85 -7.47 11.02
N LEU A 121 -14.00 -6.64 9.97
CA LEU A 121 -15.16 -5.77 9.82
C LEU A 121 -16.47 -6.55 9.64
N GLN A 122 -16.45 -7.65 8.87
CA GLN A 122 -17.61 -8.53 8.71
C GLN A 122 -18.03 -9.22 10.01
N ALA A 123 -17.08 -9.47 10.91
CA ALA A 123 -17.34 -9.98 12.26
C ALA A 123 -17.87 -8.90 13.23
N GLY A 124 -18.05 -7.66 12.77
CA GLY A 124 -18.57 -6.55 13.57
C GLY A 124 -17.52 -5.85 14.43
N ALA A 125 -16.23 -6.06 14.16
CA ALA A 125 -15.18 -5.34 14.85
C ALA A 125 -15.16 -3.86 14.46
N ASP A 126 -14.70 -3.00 15.38
CA ASP A 126 -14.46 -1.60 15.08
C ASP A 126 -13.23 -1.40 14.15
N ALA A 127 -13.07 -0.16 13.66
CA ALA A 127 -12.02 0.19 12.72
C ALA A 127 -10.61 -0.05 13.28
N ALA A 128 -10.39 0.23 14.57
CA ALA A 128 -9.08 0.10 15.20
C ALA A 128 -8.68 -1.38 15.33
N THR A 129 -9.61 -2.22 15.77
CA THR A 129 -9.43 -3.67 15.88
C THR A 129 -9.20 -4.31 14.51
N ALA A 130 -9.97 -3.89 13.50
CA ALA A 130 -9.80 -4.38 12.14
C ALA A 130 -8.46 -3.95 11.52
N ALA A 131 -8.02 -2.70 11.78
CA ALA A 131 -6.71 -2.21 11.34
C ALA A 131 -5.55 -2.96 12.03
N ALA A 132 -5.67 -3.26 13.33
CA ALA A 132 -4.67 -4.05 14.06
C ALA A 132 -4.55 -5.48 13.50
N ALA A 133 -5.68 -6.13 13.20
CA ALA A 133 -5.70 -7.44 12.57
C ALA A 133 -5.04 -7.40 11.17
N ALA A 134 -5.33 -6.36 10.39
CA ALA A 134 -4.70 -6.14 9.08
C ALA A 134 -3.19 -5.96 9.18
N ALA A 135 -2.70 -5.19 10.16
CA ALA A 135 -1.27 -4.98 10.40
C ALA A 135 -0.55 -6.28 10.78
N ALA A 136 -1.13 -7.07 11.70
CA ALA A 136 -0.57 -8.36 12.08
C ALA A 136 -0.51 -9.35 10.89
N ALA A 137 -1.55 -9.38 10.06
CA ALA A 137 -1.57 -10.20 8.85
C ALA A 137 -0.55 -9.73 7.80
N ALA A 138 -0.32 -8.41 7.68
CA ALA A 138 0.71 -7.85 6.81
C ALA A 138 2.12 -8.28 7.24
N GLU A 139 2.40 -8.22 8.55
CA GLU A 139 3.68 -8.63 9.13
C GLU A 139 3.94 -10.12 8.92
N ALA A 140 2.94 -10.96 9.20
CA ALA A 140 3.02 -12.40 8.95
C ALA A 140 3.23 -12.71 7.46
N GLY A 141 2.51 -12.01 6.57
CA GLY A 141 2.66 -12.15 5.12
C GLY A 141 4.05 -11.75 4.63
N ALA A 142 4.58 -10.62 5.13
CA ALA A 142 5.93 -10.18 4.83
C ALA A 142 6.98 -11.20 5.31
N ALA A 143 6.88 -11.71 6.54
CA ALA A 143 7.79 -12.72 7.07
C ALA A 143 7.77 -14.01 6.25
N ALA A 144 6.60 -14.44 5.77
CA ALA A 144 6.46 -15.63 4.94
C ALA A 144 7.20 -15.53 3.59
N THR A 145 7.47 -14.32 3.10
CA THR A 145 8.21 -14.12 1.83
C THR A 145 9.65 -14.63 1.87
N ARG A 146 10.24 -14.80 3.07
CA ARG A 146 11.63 -15.26 3.24
C ARG A 146 11.91 -16.58 2.51
N GLY A 147 10.96 -17.53 2.59
CA GLY A 147 11.07 -18.84 1.96
C GLY A 147 10.59 -18.93 0.52
N MET A 148 10.09 -17.83 -0.07
CA MET A 148 9.47 -17.86 -1.39
C MET A 148 10.50 -17.65 -2.51
N ALA A 149 10.27 -18.31 -3.65
CA ALA A 149 10.97 -17.97 -4.88
C ALA A 149 10.41 -16.66 -5.44
N ALA A 150 11.30 -15.73 -5.82
CA ALA A 150 10.87 -14.48 -6.45
C ALA A 150 10.44 -14.73 -7.89
N ALA A 151 9.18 -14.41 -8.21
CA ALA A 151 8.62 -14.58 -9.55
C ALA A 151 8.39 -13.25 -10.29
N ALA A 152 8.61 -12.11 -9.61
CA ALA A 152 8.42 -10.78 -10.19
C ALA A 152 9.45 -9.76 -9.67
N GLY A 153 9.63 -8.68 -10.45
CA GLY A 153 10.51 -7.56 -10.10
C GLY A 153 12.00 -7.90 -10.14
N ARG A 154 12.84 -6.98 -9.66
CA ARG A 154 14.31 -7.17 -9.70
C ARG A 154 14.81 -8.33 -8.83
N SER A 155 13.99 -8.79 -7.88
CA SER A 155 14.31 -9.95 -7.05
C SER A 155 14.27 -11.26 -7.84
N SER A 156 13.48 -11.37 -8.91
CA SER A 156 13.44 -12.59 -9.74
C SER A 156 14.72 -12.79 -10.57
N TYR A 157 15.61 -11.80 -10.63
CA TYR A 157 16.91 -11.92 -11.28
C TYR A 157 17.99 -12.51 -10.36
N VAL A 158 17.69 -12.64 -9.06
CA VAL A 158 18.64 -13.13 -8.05
C VAL A 158 18.49 -14.65 -7.89
N PRO A 159 19.59 -15.42 -7.90
CA PRO A 159 19.53 -16.87 -7.66
C PRO A 159 18.89 -17.21 -6.31
N ALA A 160 18.11 -18.30 -6.28
CA ALA A 160 17.37 -18.73 -5.09
C ALA A 160 18.27 -18.94 -3.84
N ALA A 161 19.49 -19.43 -4.03
CA ALA A 161 20.45 -19.65 -2.94
C ALA A 161 20.87 -18.35 -2.22
N VAL A 162 20.97 -17.23 -2.97
CA VAL A 162 21.30 -15.92 -2.39
C VAL A 162 20.08 -15.30 -1.71
N LEU A 163 18.89 -15.57 -2.24
CA LEU A 163 17.63 -15.07 -1.71
C LEU A 163 17.22 -15.69 -0.37
N SER A 164 17.70 -16.90 -0.04
CA SER A 164 17.47 -17.57 1.25
C SER A 164 18.34 -17.05 2.39
N GLU A 165 19.38 -16.27 2.09
CA GLU A 165 20.32 -15.73 3.08
C GLU A 165 19.96 -14.29 3.53
N VAL A 166 18.96 -13.66 2.90
CA VAL A 166 18.52 -12.31 3.24
C VAL A 166 17.53 -12.38 4.42
N GLU A 167 17.92 -11.82 5.56
CA GLU A 167 17.12 -11.72 6.79
C GLU A 167 15.88 -10.83 6.65
#